data_AF-A0A1V4SLV7-F1
#
_entry.id   AF-A0A1V4SLV7-F1
#
_cell.length_a   1.000
_cell.length_b   1.000
_cell.length_c   1.000
_cell.angle_alpha   90.00
_cell.angle_beta   90.00
_cell.angle_gamma   90.00
#
_symmetry.space_group_name_H-M   'P 1'
#
loop_
_entity.id
_entity.type
_entity.pdbx_description
1 polymer ?
#
loop_
_entity_poly.entity_id
_entity_poly.type
_entity_poly.pdbx_seq_one_letter_code
_entity_poly.pdbx_strand_id
1 'polypeptide(L)' 'MKAIRTLDEMPMRHQLCTDEPWISQGVRYVPVDNYLVFYLPDESKNTVNVVRIMYGGRDVREQLSETNI' A
#
# COMPACT_ATOMS: atom_id res chain seq x y z
N MET A 1 -15.14 -0.28 -0.99
CA MET A 1 -14.99 0.69 0.13
C MET A 1 -14.74 0.07 1.51
N LYS A 2 -15.22 -1.14 1.83
CA LYS A 2 -15.02 -1.72 3.18
C LYS A 2 -13.55 -2.01 3.51
N ALA A 3 -12.78 -2.59 2.58
CA ALA A 3 -11.39 -2.99 2.83
C ALA A 3 -10.47 -1.82 3.25
N ILE A 4 -10.56 -0.67 2.57
CA ILE A 4 -9.74 0.52 2.91
C ILE A 4 -10.07 1.02 4.32
N ARG A 5 -11.34 0.97 4.72
CA ARG A 5 -11.74 1.41 6.07
C ARG A 5 -11.07 0.57 7.15
N THR A 6 -10.88 -0.73 6.92
CA THR A 6 -10.24 -1.63 7.91
C THR A 6 -8.74 -1.41 8.09
N LEU A 7 -8.11 -0.50 7.33
CA LEU A 7 -6.66 -0.25 7.45
C LEU A 7 -6.29 0.48 8.75
N ASP A 8 -7.24 1.15 9.40
CA ASP A 8 -7.06 1.77 10.72
C ASP A 8 -6.91 0.73 11.84
N GLU A 9 -7.43 -0.48 11.65
CA GLU A 9 -7.29 -1.60 12.58
C GLU A 9 -5.99 -2.37 12.33
N MET A 10 -5.05 -2.35 13.27
CA MET A 10 -3.77 -3.07 13.14
C MET A 10 -3.07 -2.82 11.78
N PRO A 11 -2.77 -1.56 11.43
CA PRO A 11 -2.25 -1.19 10.11
C PRO A 11 -0.98 -1.94 9.68
N MET A 12 -0.22 -2.49 10.63
CA MET A 12 1.00 -3.25 10.39
C MET A 12 0.77 -4.72 10.01
N ARG A 13 -0.48 -5.18 9.90
CA ARG A 13 -0.82 -6.60 9.66
C ARG A 13 -0.59 -7.09 8.23
N HIS A 14 -0.59 -6.19 7.24
CA HIS A 14 -0.42 -6.58 5.83
C HIS A 14 1.05 -6.56 5.42
N GLN A 15 1.42 -7.33 4.39
CA GLN A 15 2.81 -7.51 3.98
C GLN A 15 3.44 -6.19 3.49
N LEU A 16 4.74 -6.03 3.75
CA LEU A 16 5.55 -4.98 3.11
C LEU A 16 5.63 -5.22 1.60
N CYS A 17 5.76 -4.12 0.85
CA CYS A 17 6.14 -4.20 -0.56
C CYS A 17 7.53 -4.84 -0.68
N THR A 18 7.78 -5.53 -1.80
CA THR A 18 9.03 -6.27 -2.04
C THR A 18 10.08 -5.44 -2.76
N ASP A 19 9.68 -4.37 -3.44
CA ASP A 19 10.55 -3.59 -4.32
C ASP A 19 11.07 -2.33 -3.60
N GLU A 20 12.33 -1.96 -3.84
CA GLU A 20 12.84 -0.65 -3.44
C GLU A 20 12.31 0.46 -4.37
N PRO A 21 12.09 1.70 -3.88
CA PRO A 21 12.36 2.20 -2.52
C PRO A 21 11.27 1.87 -1.47
N TRP A 22 10.21 1.16 -1.87
CA TRP A 22 8.97 0.98 -1.09
C TRP A 22 9.18 0.20 0.20
N ILE A 23 10.00 -0.86 0.15
CA ILE A 23 10.31 -1.66 1.33
C ILE A 23 11.05 -0.85 2.40
N SER A 24 12.06 -0.07 2.02
CA SER A 24 12.81 0.79 2.94
C SER A 24 11.95 1.91 3.54
N GLN A 25 10.91 2.34 2.82
CA GLN A 25 9.94 3.32 3.31
C GLN A 25 8.85 2.71 4.19
N GLY A 26 8.80 1.39 4.37
CA GLY A 26 7.78 0.72 5.18
C GLY A 26 6.41 0.62 4.51
N VAL A 27 6.35 0.77 3.18
CA VAL A 27 5.10 0.69 2.43
C VAL A 27 4.57 -0.74 2.45
N ARG A 28 3.28 -0.88 2.74
CA ARG A 28 2.54 -2.13 2.78
C ARG A 28 1.51 -2.17 1.68
N TYR A 29 1.02 -3.36 1.35
CA TYR A 29 -0.04 -3.49 0.35
C TYR A 29 -1.10 -4.52 0.75
N VAL A 30 -2.32 -4.32 0.24
CA VAL A 30 -3.43 -5.26 0.39
C VAL A 30 -4.17 -5.39 -0.95
N PRO A 31 -4.46 -6.62 -1.42
CA PRO A 31 -5.35 -6.82 -2.56
C PRO A 31 -6.80 -6.53 -2.16
N VAL A 32 -7.52 -5.79 -3.00
CA VAL A 32 -8.94 -5.45 -2.85
C VAL A 32 -9.61 -5.65 -4.20
N ASP A 33 -10.39 -6.71 -4.33
CA ASP A 33 -10.98 -7.16 -5.60
C ASP A 33 -9.89 -7.30 -6.68
N ASN A 34 -9.97 -6.53 -7.77
CA ASN A 34 -8.97 -6.54 -8.84
C ASN A 34 -7.90 -5.45 -8.68
N TYR A 35 -7.77 -4.83 -7.51
CA TYR A 35 -6.83 -3.74 -7.26
C TYR A 35 -5.83 -4.11 -6.16
N LEU A 36 -4.68 -3.46 -6.21
CA LEU A 36 -3.70 -3.43 -5.13
C LEU A 36 -3.69 -2.04 -4.52
N VAL A 37 -3.88 -1.98 -3.21
CA VAL A 37 -3.83 -0.74 -2.43
C VAL A 37 -2.53 -0.72 -1.64
N PHE A 38 -1.67 0.24 -1.95
CA PHE A 38 -0.41 0.51 -1.27
C PHE A 38 -0.61 1.62 -0.25
N TYR A 39 -0.12 1.43 0.96
CA TYR A 39 -0.32 2.36 2.05
C TYR A 39 0.87 2.39 3.00
N LEU A 40 1.02 3.51 3.71
CA LEU A 40 2.04 3.74 4.72
C LEU A 40 1.37 4.13 6.04
N PRO A 41 1.49 3.31 7.09
CA PRO A 41 0.99 3.69 8.41
C PRO A 41 1.96 4.61 9.15
N ASP A 42 1.40 5.67 9.74
CA ASP A 42 2.07 6.59 10.65
C ASP A 42 1.52 6.37 12.06
N GLU A 43 2.21 5.55 12.86
CA GLU A 43 1.81 5.23 14.24
C GLU A 43 1.82 6.47 15.14
N SER A 44 2.70 7.44 14.87
CA SER A 44 2.80 8.68 15.66
C SER A 44 1.56 9.56 15.53
N LYS A 45 0.94 9.55 14.34
CA LYS A 45 -0.28 10.29 14.04
C LYS A 45 -1.54 9.43 14.03
N ASN A 46 -1.42 8.13 14.35
CA ASN A 46 -2.48 7.13 14.22
C ASN A 46 -3.23 7.25 12.88
N THR A 47 -2.48 7.39 11.79
CA THR A 47 -3.02 7.70 10.46
C THR A 47 -2.49 6.71 9.43
N VAL A 48 -3.33 6.34 8.46
CA VAL A 48 -2.91 5.53 7.31
C VAL A 48 -2.93 6.38 6.04
N ASN A 49 -1.77 6.52 5.40
CA ASN A 49 -1.65 7.24 4.14
C ASN A 49 -1.76 6.24 2.99
N VAL A 50 -2.79 6.36 2.15
CA VAL A 50 -2.89 5.56 0.92
C VAL A 50 -1.98 6.21 -0.13
N VAL A 51 -0.93 5.48 -0.52
CA VAL A 51 0.10 5.98 -1.44
C VAL A 51 -0.32 5.75 -2.88
N ARG A 52 -0.83 4.56 -3.20
CA ARG A 52 -1.25 4.21 -4.56
C ARG A 52 -2.34 3.16 -4.60
N ILE A 53 -3.22 3.25 -5.59
CA ILE A 53 -4.18 2.20 -5.95
C ILE A 53 -3.97 1.88 -7.43
N MET A 54 -3.72 0.61 -7.74
CA MET A 54 -3.50 0.17 -9.12
C MET A 54 -4.25 -1.12 -9.43
N TYR A 55 -4.69 -1.28 -10.68
CA TYR A 55 -5.28 -2.54 -11.13
C TYR A 55 -4.23 -3.66 -11.08
N GLY A 56 -4.52 -4.75 -10.37
CA GLY A 56 -3.59 -5.86 -10.11
C GLY A 56 -3.27 -6.71 -11.33
N GLY A 57 -4.03 -6.57 -12.42
CA GLY A 57 -3.70 -7.21 -13.70
C GLY A 57 -2.67 -6.47 -14.55
N ARG A 58 -2.13 -5.33 -14.08
CA ARG A 58 -1.00 -4.64 -14.72
C ARG A 58 0.33 -5.12 -14.16
N ASP A 59 1.44 -4.86 -14.86
CA ASP A 59 2.76 -5.09 -14.30
C ASP A 59 2.98 -4.13 -13.12
N VAL A 60 2.96 -4.69 -11.92
CA VAL A 60 3.08 -3.94 -10.66
C VAL A 60 4.42 -3.22 -10.58
N ARG A 61 5.51 -3.81 -11.08
CA ARG A 61 6.85 -3.21 -10.99
C ARG A 61 6.99 -2.01 -11.90
N GLU A 62 6.51 -2.14 -13.15
CA GLU A 62 6.45 -1.02 -14.09
C GLU A 62 5.61 0.11 -13.50
N GLN A 63 4.43 -0.21 -12.97
CA GLN A 63 3.56 0.78 -12.35
C GLN A 63 4.23 1.45 -11.13
N LEU A 64 4.87 0.69 -10.24
CA LEU A 64 5.59 1.24 -9.09
C LEU A 64 6.73 2.18 -9.54
N SER A 65 7.46 1.86 -10.59
CA SER A 65 8.56 2.70 -11.10
C SER A 65 8.12 4.10 -11.58
N GLU A 66 6.87 4.25 -12.02
CA GLU A 66 6.30 5.54 -12.45
C GLU A 66 5.82 6.42 -11.28
N THR A 67 5.88 5.91 -10.04
CA THR A 67 5.33 6.62 -8.89
C THR A 67 6.42 7.44 -8.21
N ASN A 68 6.27 8.77 -8.25
CA ASN A 68 7.06 9.66 -7.41
C ASN A 68 6.41 9.72 -6.03
N ILE A 69 7.22 9.52 -4.99
CA ILE A 69 6.83 9.55 -3.56
C ILE A 69 7.45 10.79 -2.92
#